data_AF-W6K9Q9-F1
#
_entry.id   AF-W6K9Q9-F1
#
_cell.length_a   1.000
_cell.length_b   1.000
_cell.length_c   1.000
_cell.angle_alpha   90.00
_cell.angle_beta   90.00
_cell.angle_gamma   90.00
#
_symmetry.space_group_name_H-M   'P 1'
#
loop_
_entity.id
_entity.type
_entity.pdbx_description
1 polymer ?
#
loop_
_entity_poly.entity_id
_entity_poly.type
_entity_poly.pdbx_seq_one_letter_code
_entity_poly.pdbx_strand_id
1 'polypeptide(L)'
;MSIRLRPAHKKDAPAVARLLHTHMNRKIPETRWLRLFDPPWSRPVEALDHGCLAEVDGEVVGFIGRIYAERRIRGQRELTASLSSWYLRKEFRQGSLGLDLYQTLLDDRGAATYSVVSIARRTLPLYDRWGFGLLDSHRRVWNRTEAPIKVEILTDPISFESRLTTDQAQILQDHCAFDLLPVWVEGDAGSGLFIFVAKRKDGHRLHLDLLYGDNGALLAEAAPALARTLLPEDSALLAADERFLRGCDGTATREQIPVPRRFLSDHLQPPDLDFLYSEIVLLDLKLD
;
A
#
# COMPACT_ATOMS: atom_id res chain seq x y z
N MET A 1 -14.67 31.99 13.77
CA MET A 1 -13.92 30.78 13.41
C MET A 1 -14.23 30.46 11.97
N SER A 2 -13.27 30.72 11.08
CA SER A 2 -13.42 30.44 9.65
C SER A 2 -12.90 29.04 9.37
N ILE A 3 -13.78 28.13 8.95
CA ILE A 3 -13.42 26.77 8.54
C ILE A 3 -13.37 26.73 7.02
N ARG A 4 -12.29 26.18 6.46
CA ARG A 4 -12.14 25.97 5.01
C ARG A 4 -11.68 24.55 4.72
N LEU A 5 -12.39 23.89 3.82
CA LEU A 5 -11.93 22.66 3.17
C LEU A 5 -11.41 23.03 1.77
N ARG A 6 -10.24 22.51 1.41
CA ARG A 6 -9.66 22.74 0.07
C ARG A 6 -8.70 21.62 -0.33
N PRO A 7 -8.42 21.46 -1.63
CA PRO A 7 -7.34 20.60 -2.08
C PRO A 7 -6.00 20.99 -1.45
N ALA A 8 -5.20 19.97 -1.13
CA ALA A 8 -3.83 20.10 -0.65
C ALA A 8 -2.86 20.13 -1.83
N HIS A 9 -1.89 21.04 -1.82
CA HIS A 9 -0.87 21.16 -2.86
C HIS A 9 0.54 21.07 -2.27
N LYS A 10 1.56 20.95 -3.12
CA LYS A 10 2.98 20.83 -2.70
C LYS A 10 3.43 21.91 -1.71
N LYS A 11 2.90 23.14 -1.82
CA LYS A 11 3.19 24.24 -0.89
C LYS A 11 2.70 23.99 0.55
N ASP A 12 1.69 23.14 0.72
CA ASP A 12 1.10 22.80 2.02
C ASP A 12 1.91 21.70 2.75
N ALA A 13 2.85 21.05 2.06
CA ALA A 13 3.60 19.90 2.56
C ALA A 13 4.27 20.15 3.93
N PRO A 14 4.93 21.31 4.19
CA PRO A 14 5.54 21.54 5.50
C PRO A 14 4.52 21.62 6.64
N ALA A 15 3.37 22.26 6.42
CA ALA A 15 2.32 22.38 7.43
C ALA A 15 1.65 21.03 7.73
N VAL A 16 1.37 20.25 6.67
CA VAL A 16 0.81 18.91 6.80
C VAL A 16 1.79 17.95 7.48
N ALA A 17 3.07 17.96 7.09
CA ALA A 17 4.10 17.13 7.70
C ALA A 17 4.23 17.41 9.21
N ARG A 18 4.21 18.69 9.60
CA ARG A 18 4.21 19.10 11.02
C ARG A 18 2.98 18.60 11.77
N LEU A 19 1.78 18.74 11.18
CA LEU A 19 0.53 18.25 11.76
C LEU A 19 0.60 16.74 12.02
N LEU A 20 0.95 15.96 10.98
CA LEU A 20 0.98 14.50 11.05
C LEU A 20 2.07 13.99 12.00
N HIS A 21 3.26 14.59 11.97
CA HIS A 21 4.32 14.28 12.94
C HIS A 21 3.84 14.56 14.36
N THR A 22 3.36 15.77 14.63
CA THR A 22 3.04 16.22 16.00
C THR A 22 1.87 15.45 16.60
N HIS A 23 0.86 15.15 15.79
CA HIS A 23 -0.45 14.77 16.28
C HIS A 23 -0.96 13.38 15.82
N MET A 24 -0.42 12.83 14.72
CA MET A 24 -0.76 11.49 14.23
C MET A 24 0.25 10.44 14.68
N ASN A 25 1.52 10.59 14.30
CA ASN A 25 2.58 9.66 14.67
C ASN A 25 3.96 10.35 14.76
N ARG A 26 4.38 10.64 15.99
CA ARG A 26 5.68 11.29 16.30
C ARG A 26 6.90 10.43 15.97
N LYS A 27 6.73 9.12 15.78
CA LYS A 27 7.84 8.22 15.39
C LYS A 27 8.25 8.41 13.93
N ILE A 28 7.37 8.96 13.10
CA ILE A 28 7.66 9.27 11.71
C ILE A 28 8.13 10.74 11.65
N PRO A 29 9.38 11.02 11.23
CA PRO A 29 9.89 12.38 11.17
C PRO A 29 9.19 13.18 10.06
N GLU A 30 9.15 14.51 10.20
CA GLU A 30 8.56 15.41 9.19
C GLU A 30 9.14 15.16 7.80
N THR A 31 10.45 14.92 7.67
CA THR A 31 11.12 14.61 6.40
C THR A 31 10.57 13.38 5.69
N ARG A 32 10.07 12.39 6.43
CA ARG A 32 9.42 11.20 5.85
C ARG A 32 7.98 11.50 5.44
N TRP A 33 7.25 12.30 6.22
CA TRP A 33 5.92 12.76 5.84
C TRP A 33 5.90 13.59 4.55
N LEU A 34 6.95 14.36 4.29
CA LEU A 34 7.09 15.13 3.04
C LEU A 34 7.04 14.25 1.78
N ARG A 35 7.39 12.95 1.87
CA ARG A 35 7.33 12.01 0.74
C ARG A 35 5.92 11.82 0.19
N LEU A 36 4.87 12.06 0.98
CA LEU A 36 3.48 12.02 0.50
C LEU A 36 3.20 13.08 -0.60
N PHE A 37 3.98 14.15 -0.62
CA PHE A 37 3.84 15.26 -1.57
C PHE A 37 4.84 15.20 -2.73
N ASP A 38 5.78 14.26 -2.69
CA ASP A 38 6.82 14.11 -3.71
C ASP A 38 7.22 12.63 -3.89
N PRO A 39 6.28 11.74 -4.32
CA PRO A 39 6.61 10.35 -4.58
C PRO A 39 7.60 10.23 -5.75
N PRO A 40 8.59 9.31 -5.70
CA PRO A 40 9.57 9.13 -6.78
C PRO A 40 8.97 8.73 -8.13
N TRP A 41 7.79 8.09 -8.10
CA TRP A 41 7.04 7.65 -9.28
C TRP A 41 6.08 8.71 -9.83
N SER A 42 5.97 9.87 -9.19
CA SER A 42 5.14 10.97 -9.68
C SER A 42 5.82 11.68 -10.85
N ARG A 43 5.65 11.15 -12.07
CA ARG A 43 5.88 11.90 -13.32
C ARG A 43 4.68 12.81 -13.60
N PRO A 44 4.83 13.92 -14.35
CA PRO A 44 4.27 15.23 -13.99
C PRO A 44 2.75 15.22 -13.99
N VAL A 45 2.17 14.83 -12.86
CA VAL A 45 0.79 15.17 -12.50
C VAL A 45 0.81 16.36 -11.56
N GLU A 46 1.61 17.37 -11.90
CA GLU A 46 1.75 18.63 -11.15
C GLU A 46 0.40 19.34 -10.94
N ALA A 47 -0.60 18.99 -11.76
CA ALA A 47 -1.96 19.52 -11.68
C ALA A 47 -2.86 18.81 -10.64
N LEU A 48 -2.48 17.64 -10.12
CA LEU A 48 -3.30 16.95 -9.12
C LEU A 48 -3.03 17.46 -7.70
N ASP A 49 -4.07 17.43 -6.88
CA ASP A 49 -3.94 17.62 -5.44
C ASP A 49 -3.19 16.45 -4.78
N HIS A 50 -2.81 16.62 -3.52
CA HIS A 50 -2.27 15.56 -2.66
C HIS A 50 -3.31 15.08 -1.65
N GLY A 51 -4.59 15.29 -1.93
CA GLY A 51 -5.72 15.07 -1.05
C GLY A 51 -6.41 16.36 -0.61
N CYS A 52 -7.02 16.34 0.57
CA CYS A 52 -7.82 17.45 1.09
C CYS A 52 -7.31 17.88 2.47
N LEU A 53 -7.37 19.18 2.76
CA LEU A 53 -7.00 19.74 4.07
C LEU A 53 -8.15 20.56 4.66
N ALA A 54 -8.18 20.57 5.99
CA ALA A 54 -9.04 21.44 6.77
C ALA A 54 -8.20 22.54 7.42
N GLU A 55 -8.60 23.79 7.19
CA GLU A 55 -8.02 24.99 7.77
C GLU A 55 -9.00 25.65 8.75
N VAL A 56 -8.46 26.11 9.88
CA VAL A 56 -9.18 26.91 10.86
C VAL A 56 -8.35 28.16 11.14
N ASP A 57 -8.93 29.32 10.84
CA ASP A 57 -8.29 30.62 11.09
C ASP A 57 -6.84 30.71 10.54
N GLY A 58 -6.60 30.06 9.37
CA GLY A 58 -5.31 30.04 8.66
C GLY A 58 -4.40 28.86 9.02
N GLU A 59 -4.72 28.08 10.04
CA GLU A 59 -3.93 26.94 10.50
C GLU A 59 -4.45 25.62 9.93
N VAL A 60 -3.56 24.74 9.48
CA VAL A 60 -3.92 23.39 9.02
C VAL A 60 -4.22 22.51 10.23
N VAL A 61 -5.47 22.05 10.34
CA VAL A 61 -5.96 21.28 11.49
C VAL A 61 -6.35 19.84 11.15
N GLY A 62 -6.50 19.53 9.86
CA GLY A 62 -6.83 18.21 9.36
C GLY A 62 -6.32 17.99 7.96
N PHE A 63 -6.09 16.72 7.62
CA PHE A 63 -5.59 16.29 6.33
C PHE A 63 -6.08 14.88 6.02
N ILE A 64 -6.31 14.61 4.74
CA ILE A 64 -6.40 13.27 4.20
C ILE A 64 -5.64 13.27 2.88
N GLY A 65 -4.73 12.33 2.72
CA GLY A 65 -3.81 12.26 1.59
C GLY A 65 -4.29 11.38 0.45
N ARG A 66 -3.79 11.69 -0.75
CA ARG A 66 -3.82 10.84 -1.92
C ARG A 66 -2.43 10.67 -2.49
N ILE A 67 -2.05 9.42 -2.74
CA ILE A 67 -0.79 9.08 -3.37
C ILE A 67 -1.15 8.53 -4.75
N TYR A 68 -0.97 9.36 -5.77
CA TYR A 68 -1.27 9.00 -7.14
C TYR A 68 -0.13 8.19 -7.77
N ALA A 69 -0.51 7.26 -8.64
CA ALA A 69 0.38 6.61 -9.58
C ALA A 69 -0.35 6.31 -10.87
N GLU A 70 0.24 6.70 -12.00
CA GLU A 70 -0.16 6.21 -13.31
C GLU A 70 0.56 4.89 -13.56
N ARG A 71 -0.21 3.84 -13.84
CA ARG A 71 0.28 2.47 -13.88
C ARG A 71 -0.25 1.75 -15.10
N ARG A 72 0.46 0.71 -15.52
CA ARG A 72 -0.07 -0.23 -16.51
C ARG A 72 -0.67 -1.44 -15.82
N ILE A 73 -1.99 -1.61 -15.92
CA ILE A 73 -2.75 -2.69 -15.29
C ILE A 73 -3.59 -3.34 -16.38
N ARG A 74 -3.49 -4.67 -16.52
CA ARG A 74 -4.13 -5.44 -17.62
C ARG A 74 -3.83 -4.84 -19.02
N GLY A 75 -2.64 -4.28 -19.19
CA GLY A 75 -2.19 -3.65 -20.44
C GLY A 75 -2.76 -2.24 -20.69
N GLN A 76 -3.59 -1.69 -19.81
CA GLN A 76 -4.16 -0.35 -19.91
C GLN A 76 -3.46 0.63 -18.96
N ARG A 77 -3.38 1.91 -19.34
CA ARG A 77 -2.94 2.97 -18.43
C ARG A 77 -4.06 3.31 -17.47
N GLU A 78 -3.77 3.21 -16.18
CA GLU A 78 -4.70 3.41 -15.09
C GLU A 78 -4.16 4.44 -14.11
N LEU A 79 -5.00 5.41 -13.72
CA LEU A 79 -4.69 6.28 -12.60
C LEU A 79 -5.19 5.63 -11.30
N THR A 80 -4.25 5.31 -10.42
CA THR A 80 -4.54 4.77 -9.09
C THR A 80 -4.21 5.79 -8.02
N ALA A 81 -4.90 5.72 -6.90
CA ALA A 81 -4.70 6.62 -5.76
C ALA A 81 -4.83 5.86 -4.43
N SER A 82 -3.71 5.68 -3.72
CA SER A 82 -3.77 5.19 -2.34
C SER A 82 -4.21 6.35 -1.44
N LEU A 83 -5.33 6.17 -0.73
CA LEU A 83 -5.74 7.08 0.33
C LEU A 83 -4.84 6.89 1.55
N SER A 84 -4.42 8.00 2.14
CA SER A 84 -3.36 8.04 3.13
C SER A 84 -3.73 8.94 4.29
N SER A 85 -3.21 8.64 5.49
CA SER A 85 -3.04 9.63 6.57
C SER A 85 -4.26 10.51 6.91
N TRP A 86 -5.46 9.92 7.01
CA TRP A 86 -6.67 10.65 7.42
C TRP A 86 -6.60 11.06 8.90
N TYR A 87 -6.33 12.35 9.13
CA TYR A 87 -6.17 12.93 10.47
C TYR A 87 -6.96 14.22 10.64
N LEU A 88 -7.50 14.42 11.84
CA LEU A 88 -8.09 15.67 12.29
C LEU A 88 -7.70 15.90 13.76
N ARG A 89 -7.30 17.12 14.11
CA ARG A 89 -7.03 17.55 15.50
C ARG A 89 -8.23 17.24 16.40
N LYS A 90 -7.95 16.82 17.65
CA LYS A 90 -8.94 16.20 18.55
C LYS A 90 -10.15 17.11 18.81
N GLU A 91 -9.88 18.40 19.00
CA GLU A 91 -10.84 19.47 19.22
C GLU A 91 -11.83 19.67 18.07
N PHE A 92 -11.50 19.25 16.85
CA PHE A 92 -12.39 19.36 15.68
C PHE A 92 -13.03 18.03 15.28
N ARG A 93 -12.82 16.95 16.05
CA ARG A 93 -13.44 15.64 15.77
C ARG A 93 -14.91 15.58 16.16
N GLN A 94 -15.38 16.51 16.97
CA GLN A 94 -16.79 16.65 17.29
C GLN A 94 -17.46 17.41 16.14
N GLY A 95 -18.42 16.78 15.47
CA GLY A 95 -19.15 17.37 14.33
C GLY A 95 -18.89 16.68 13.00
N SER A 96 -19.24 17.36 11.90
CA SER A 96 -19.18 16.82 10.54
C SER A 96 -17.84 17.01 9.85
N LEU A 97 -16.95 17.88 10.35
CA LEU A 97 -15.75 18.31 9.62
C LEU A 97 -14.88 17.15 9.11
N GLY A 98 -14.73 16.08 9.90
CA GLY A 98 -13.98 14.90 9.45
C GLY A 98 -14.66 14.14 8.31
N LEU A 99 -16.00 14.08 8.32
CA LEU A 99 -16.80 13.50 7.24
C LEU A 99 -16.77 14.40 6.01
N ASP A 100 -16.94 15.71 6.20
CA ASP A 100 -16.93 16.71 5.14
C ASP A 100 -15.56 16.70 4.43
N LEU A 101 -14.46 16.65 5.19
CA LEU A 101 -13.10 16.51 4.66
C LEU A 101 -12.94 15.29 3.75
N TYR A 102 -13.49 14.14 4.16
CA TYR A 102 -13.40 12.90 3.38
C TYR A 102 -14.34 12.93 2.17
N GLN A 103 -15.54 13.48 2.32
CA GLN A 103 -16.49 13.64 1.22
C GLN A 103 -15.94 14.58 0.16
N THR A 104 -15.38 15.74 0.55
CA THR A 104 -14.71 16.68 -0.35
C THR A 104 -13.56 16.02 -1.09
N LEU A 105 -12.77 15.17 -0.42
CA LEU A 105 -11.79 14.37 -1.12
C LEU A 105 -12.50 13.56 -2.22
N LEU A 106 -13.51 12.79 -1.86
CA LEU A 106 -14.27 11.97 -2.81
C LEU A 106 -15.36 12.72 -3.61
N ASP A 107 -15.24 14.01 -3.89
CA ASP A 107 -16.22 14.67 -4.78
C ASP A 107 -15.96 14.34 -6.26
N ASP A 108 -14.72 13.96 -6.61
CA ASP A 108 -14.31 13.54 -7.95
C ASP A 108 -14.24 11.99 -8.08
N ARG A 109 -15.28 11.30 -7.61
CA ARG A 109 -15.34 9.82 -7.69
C ARG A 109 -15.35 9.41 -9.16
N GLY A 110 -14.45 8.52 -9.55
CA GLY A 110 -14.29 8.04 -10.92
C GLY A 110 -13.05 8.60 -11.63
N ALA A 111 -12.42 9.65 -11.11
CA ALA A 111 -11.17 10.17 -11.69
C ALA A 111 -9.98 9.21 -11.54
N ALA A 112 -10.02 8.33 -10.52
CA ALA A 112 -9.00 7.33 -10.27
C ALA A 112 -9.60 6.10 -9.57
N THR A 113 -8.87 4.98 -9.63
CA THR A 113 -9.14 3.85 -8.74
C THR A 113 -8.50 4.10 -7.38
N TYR A 114 -9.31 4.11 -6.32
CA TYR A 114 -8.82 4.34 -4.96
C TYR A 114 -8.57 3.04 -4.21
N SER A 115 -7.51 2.99 -3.42
CA SER A 115 -7.26 1.92 -2.44
C SER A 115 -6.96 2.51 -1.06
N VAL A 116 -7.23 1.75 -0.01
CA VAL A 116 -6.90 2.15 1.36
C VAL A 116 -6.63 0.92 2.22
N VAL A 117 -5.51 0.96 2.93
CA VAL A 117 -4.93 -0.22 3.59
C VAL A 117 -4.66 -0.02 5.08
N SER A 118 -4.81 1.22 5.57
CA SER A 118 -4.46 1.67 6.93
C SER A 118 -5.69 2.28 7.64
N ILE A 119 -6.84 1.61 7.56
CA ILE A 119 -8.10 2.18 8.05
C ILE A 119 -8.14 2.17 9.58
N ALA A 120 -8.55 3.29 10.18
CA ALA A 120 -8.90 3.28 11.60
C ALA A 120 -10.17 2.45 11.81
N ARG A 121 -10.14 1.41 12.65
CA ARG A 121 -11.27 0.48 12.84
C ARG A 121 -12.64 1.16 13.05
N ARG A 122 -12.67 2.29 13.77
CA ARG A 122 -13.88 3.09 14.04
C ARG A 122 -14.52 3.72 12.79
N THR A 123 -13.77 3.90 11.71
CA THR A 123 -14.24 4.54 10.47
C THR A 123 -14.66 3.51 9.42
N LEU A 124 -14.47 2.21 9.64
CA LEU A 124 -14.81 1.15 8.68
C LEU A 124 -16.25 1.24 8.12
N PRO A 125 -17.31 1.47 8.93
CA PRO A 125 -18.66 1.56 8.40
C PRO A 125 -18.87 2.70 7.40
N LEU A 126 -18.02 3.73 7.43
CA LEU A 126 -18.10 4.86 6.50
C LEU A 126 -17.66 4.46 5.10
N TYR A 127 -16.70 3.53 4.98
CA TYR A 127 -16.21 3.05 3.68
C TYR A 127 -17.31 2.30 2.93
N ASP A 128 -18.08 1.46 3.62
CA ASP A 128 -19.26 0.80 3.03
C ASP A 128 -20.28 1.84 2.55
N ARG A 129 -20.56 2.87 3.37
CA ARG A 129 -21.47 3.98 3.00
C ARG A 129 -20.96 4.79 1.81
N TRP A 130 -19.66 4.89 1.63
CA TRP A 130 -19.01 5.57 0.51
C TRP A 130 -18.80 4.68 -0.72
N GLY A 131 -19.32 3.45 -0.71
CA GLY A 131 -19.30 2.54 -1.86
C GLY A 131 -17.99 1.77 -2.03
N PHE A 132 -17.10 1.77 -1.03
CA PHE A 132 -15.85 1.00 -1.12
C PHE A 132 -16.13 -0.50 -1.01
N GLY A 133 -15.63 -1.24 -2.00
CA GLY A 133 -15.61 -2.69 -1.99
C GLY A 133 -14.57 -3.28 -1.03
N LEU A 134 -14.70 -4.57 -0.77
CA LEU A 134 -13.70 -5.35 -0.03
C LEU A 134 -12.51 -5.65 -0.94
N LEU A 135 -11.32 -5.18 -0.56
CA LEU A 135 -10.08 -5.52 -1.25
C LEU A 135 -9.51 -6.83 -0.74
N ASP A 136 -9.36 -6.95 0.58
CA ASP A 136 -9.11 -8.21 1.25
C ASP A 136 -9.54 -8.16 2.72
N SER A 137 -9.89 -9.31 3.28
CA SER A 137 -10.20 -9.50 4.70
C SER A 137 -9.30 -10.56 5.36
N HIS A 138 -8.54 -11.31 4.57
CA HIS A 138 -7.69 -12.38 5.05
C HIS A 138 -6.34 -12.38 4.34
N ARG A 139 -5.36 -12.97 5.01
CA ARG A 139 -4.05 -13.23 4.43
C ARG A 139 -3.67 -14.68 4.67
N ARG A 140 -2.77 -15.17 3.83
CA ARG A 140 -2.09 -16.44 4.00
C ARG A 140 -0.69 -16.18 4.55
N VAL A 141 -0.31 -17.03 5.49
CA VAL A 141 0.94 -16.93 6.22
C VAL A 141 1.70 -18.24 6.13
N TRP A 142 2.98 -18.15 5.80
CA TRP A 142 3.91 -19.26 5.74
C TRP A 142 5.05 -19.00 6.71
N ASN A 143 5.33 -19.99 7.56
CA ASN A 143 6.59 -20.03 8.31
C ASN A 143 7.65 -20.73 7.45
N ARG A 144 8.92 -20.58 7.83
CA ARG A 144 10.02 -21.31 7.20
C ARG A 144 9.73 -22.82 7.22
N THR A 145 9.97 -23.50 6.11
CA THR A 145 9.75 -24.94 5.93
C THR A 145 10.94 -25.58 5.25
N GLU A 146 11.25 -26.83 5.58
CA GLU A 146 12.33 -27.61 4.97
C GLU A 146 11.83 -28.50 3.80
N ALA A 147 10.55 -28.36 3.40
CA ALA A 147 9.99 -29.14 2.31
C ALA A 147 10.76 -28.91 0.98
N PRO A 148 11.05 -29.98 0.22
CA PRO A 148 11.68 -29.85 -1.08
C PRO A 148 10.70 -29.24 -2.09
N ILE A 149 11.11 -28.14 -2.73
CA ILE A 149 10.28 -27.43 -3.69
C ILE A 149 11.13 -27.08 -4.91
N LYS A 150 10.56 -27.28 -6.09
CA LYS A 150 11.23 -27.22 -7.38
C LYS A 150 10.95 -25.89 -8.09
N VAL A 151 11.28 -24.77 -7.44
CA VAL A 151 11.21 -23.44 -8.08
C VAL A 151 12.59 -22.80 -8.06
N GLU A 152 12.95 -22.09 -9.13
CA GLU A 152 14.11 -21.20 -9.15
C GLU A 152 13.71 -19.86 -8.52
N ILE A 153 14.56 -19.33 -7.63
CA ILE A 153 14.33 -18.06 -6.93
C ILE A 153 15.59 -17.21 -7.09
N LEU A 154 15.43 -16.04 -7.68
CA LEU A 154 16.50 -15.06 -7.87
C LEU A 154 16.19 -13.80 -7.05
N THR A 155 17.08 -13.44 -6.13
CA THR A 155 16.89 -12.31 -5.20
C THR A 155 17.77 -11.11 -5.52
N ASP A 156 18.72 -11.25 -6.46
CA ASP A 156 19.55 -10.14 -6.95
C ASP A 156 18.90 -9.55 -8.21
N PRO A 157 18.42 -8.28 -8.19
CA PRO A 157 17.82 -7.64 -9.36
C PRO A 157 18.66 -7.71 -10.63
N ILE A 158 19.99 -7.65 -10.51
CA ILE A 158 20.90 -7.70 -11.66
C ILE A 158 20.77 -9.05 -12.38
N SER A 159 20.54 -10.14 -11.63
CA SER A 159 20.46 -11.50 -12.17
C SER A 159 19.20 -11.79 -12.98
N PHE A 160 18.14 -10.99 -12.82
CA PHE A 160 16.86 -11.18 -13.52
C PHE A 160 16.40 -9.96 -14.32
N GLU A 161 17.20 -8.89 -14.41
CA GLU A 161 16.85 -7.67 -15.15
C GLU A 161 16.44 -7.95 -16.59
N SER A 162 17.17 -8.84 -17.28
CA SER A 162 16.89 -9.22 -18.68
C SER A 162 15.60 -10.05 -18.86
N ARG A 163 15.02 -10.55 -17.76
CA ARG A 163 13.76 -11.32 -17.76
C ARG A 163 12.54 -10.41 -17.58
N LEU A 164 12.73 -9.17 -17.16
CA LEU A 164 11.65 -8.23 -16.87
C LEU A 164 11.00 -7.71 -18.15
N THR A 165 9.68 -7.61 -18.11
CA THR A 165 8.93 -6.76 -19.05
C THR A 165 9.24 -5.28 -18.79
N THR A 166 8.93 -4.42 -19.76
CA THR A 166 9.06 -2.96 -19.59
C THR A 166 8.29 -2.43 -18.37
N ASP A 167 7.10 -2.97 -18.10
CA ASP A 167 6.26 -2.53 -16.98
C ASP A 167 6.87 -2.94 -15.63
N GLN A 168 7.37 -4.18 -15.52
CA GLN A 168 8.07 -4.66 -14.32
C GLN A 168 9.38 -3.89 -14.07
N ALA A 169 10.14 -3.58 -15.12
CA ALA A 169 11.35 -2.77 -15.01
C ALA A 169 11.04 -1.36 -14.50
N GLN A 170 9.95 -0.74 -14.97
CA GLN A 170 9.49 0.56 -14.45
C GLN A 170 9.09 0.46 -12.97
N ILE A 171 8.39 -0.61 -12.56
CA ILE A 171 8.05 -0.85 -11.15
C ILE A 171 9.32 -0.90 -10.29
N LEU A 172 10.36 -1.64 -10.69
CA LEU A 172 11.61 -1.67 -9.93
C LEU A 172 12.30 -0.30 -9.88
N GLN A 173 12.32 0.42 -11.00
CA GLN A 173 12.92 1.75 -11.07
C GLN A 173 12.20 2.77 -10.17
N ASP A 174 10.86 2.73 -10.14
CA ASP A 174 10.04 3.59 -9.27
C ASP A 174 10.34 3.37 -7.79
N HIS A 175 10.80 2.17 -7.44
CA HIS A 175 10.94 1.73 -6.05
C HIS A 175 12.40 1.51 -5.60
N CYS A 176 13.39 1.78 -6.45
CA CYS A 176 14.80 1.48 -6.18
C CYS A 176 15.39 2.23 -4.98
N ALA A 177 14.77 3.33 -4.54
CA ALA A 177 15.19 4.12 -3.39
C ALA A 177 14.61 3.62 -2.04
N PHE A 178 13.81 2.56 -2.05
CA PHE A 178 13.17 2.00 -0.85
C PHE A 178 13.75 0.63 -0.49
N ASP A 179 13.67 0.28 0.79
CA ASP A 179 14.11 -1.01 1.33
C ASP A 179 13.04 -2.09 1.07
N LEU A 180 12.96 -2.51 -0.19
CA LEU A 180 12.07 -3.57 -0.66
C LEU A 180 12.89 -4.75 -1.17
N LEU A 181 12.30 -5.94 -1.11
CA LEU A 181 12.91 -7.17 -1.59
C LEU A 181 12.18 -7.66 -2.85
N PRO A 182 12.64 -7.27 -4.05
CA PRO A 182 12.17 -7.85 -5.30
C PRO A 182 12.77 -9.24 -5.51
N VAL A 183 11.95 -10.16 -5.98
CA VAL A 183 12.31 -11.56 -6.20
C VAL A 183 11.69 -12.03 -7.51
N TRP A 184 12.51 -12.60 -8.38
CA TRP A 184 12.06 -13.32 -9.56
C TRP A 184 11.94 -14.80 -9.25
N VAL A 185 10.86 -15.42 -9.71
CA VAL A 185 10.60 -16.85 -9.49
C VAL A 185 10.26 -17.52 -10.81
N GLU A 186 10.73 -18.74 -10.99
CA GLU A 186 10.35 -19.64 -12.08
C GLU A 186 9.94 -21.00 -11.53
N GLY A 187 8.80 -21.50 -12.00
CA GLY A 187 8.19 -22.76 -11.58
C GLY A 187 7.27 -23.33 -12.67
N ASP A 188 6.49 -24.34 -12.30
CA ASP A 188 5.59 -25.03 -13.24
C ASP A 188 4.45 -24.11 -13.72
N ALA A 189 4.00 -23.18 -12.87
CA ALA A 189 3.02 -22.13 -13.20
C ALA A 189 3.63 -20.93 -13.98
N GLY A 190 4.86 -21.05 -14.48
CA GLY A 190 5.56 -20.04 -15.27
C GLY A 190 6.52 -19.19 -14.45
N SER A 191 6.67 -17.92 -14.80
CA SER A 191 7.54 -16.98 -14.11
C SER A 191 6.76 -15.76 -13.58
N GLY A 192 7.36 -15.03 -12.66
CA GLY A 192 6.73 -13.84 -12.06
C GLY A 192 7.68 -13.03 -11.18
N LEU A 193 7.33 -11.75 -11.02
CA LEU A 193 8.00 -10.82 -10.11
C LEU A 193 7.16 -10.66 -8.85
N PHE A 194 7.80 -10.81 -7.70
CA PHE A 194 7.21 -10.57 -6.39
C PHE A 194 8.04 -9.53 -5.64
N ILE A 195 7.38 -8.58 -4.97
CA ILE A 195 8.06 -7.55 -4.19
C ILE A 195 7.52 -7.57 -2.77
N PHE A 196 8.42 -7.73 -1.82
CA PHE A 196 8.11 -7.81 -0.40
C PHE A 196 8.65 -6.62 0.36
N VAL A 197 8.03 -6.34 1.52
CA VAL A 197 8.59 -5.45 2.53
C VAL A 197 8.89 -6.23 3.81
N ALA A 198 10.06 -5.98 4.39
CA ALA A 198 10.51 -6.63 5.62
C ALA A 198 10.27 -5.72 6.83
N LYS A 199 9.45 -6.16 7.79
CA LYS A 199 9.09 -5.37 8.98
C LYS A 199 9.09 -6.20 10.25
N ARG A 200 9.69 -5.70 11.33
CA ARG A 200 9.64 -6.35 12.64
C ARG A 200 8.43 -5.86 13.44
N LYS A 201 7.58 -6.80 13.86
CA LYS A 201 6.48 -6.52 14.79
C LYS A 201 6.98 -6.62 16.23
N ASP A 202 6.75 -5.57 17.01
CA ASP A 202 7.16 -5.43 18.42
C ASP A 202 8.66 -5.73 18.66
N GLY A 203 9.49 -5.57 17.62
CA GLY A 203 10.93 -5.87 17.68
C GLY A 203 11.30 -7.36 17.62
N HIS A 204 10.32 -8.28 17.65
CA HIS A 204 10.57 -9.70 17.82
C HIS A 204 10.40 -10.50 16.53
N ARG A 205 9.21 -10.49 15.92
CA ARG A 205 8.90 -11.33 14.75
C ARG A 205 9.10 -10.54 13.45
N LEU A 206 9.87 -11.09 12.51
CA LEU A 206 10.01 -10.53 11.17
C LEU A 206 8.77 -10.90 10.32
N HIS A 207 8.20 -9.92 9.65
CA HIS A 207 7.14 -10.10 8.67
C HIS A 207 7.69 -9.71 7.31
N LEU A 208 7.65 -10.64 6.37
CA LEU A 208 7.91 -10.40 4.97
C LEU A 208 6.55 -10.33 4.26
N ASP A 209 5.99 -9.12 4.19
CA ASP A 209 4.65 -8.89 3.66
C ASP A 209 4.75 -8.63 2.15
N LEU A 210 4.00 -9.38 1.34
CA LEU A 210 3.94 -9.19 -0.11
C LEU A 210 3.21 -7.88 -0.43
N LEU A 211 3.90 -6.98 -1.14
CA LEU A 211 3.32 -5.74 -1.62
C LEU A 211 2.83 -5.84 -3.06
N TYR A 212 3.44 -6.68 -3.90
CA TYR A 212 3.10 -6.88 -5.32
C TYR A 212 3.42 -8.30 -5.79
N GLY A 213 2.57 -8.84 -6.65
CA GLY A 213 2.82 -10.08 -7.40
C GLY A 213 1.97 -10.12 -8.66
N ASP A 214 2.54 -10.56 -9.78
CA ASP A 214 1.86 -10.60 -11.09
C ASP A 214 1.40 -12.00 -11.52
N ASN A 215 1.87 -13.06 -10.86
CA ASN A 215 1.46 -14.43 -11.14
C ASN A 215 0.97 -15.14 -9.87
N GLY A 216 -0.34 -15.10 -9.63
CA GLY A 216 -0.93 -15.65 -8.40
C GLY A 216 -0.97 -17.17 -8.31
N ALA A 217 -0.90 -17.87 -9.44
CA ALA A 217 -0.77 -19.33 -9.46
C ALA A 217 0.66 -19.73 -9.06
N LEU A 218 1.66 -19.06 -9.63
CA LEU A 218 3.06 -19.23 -9.24
C LEU A 218 3.31 -18.82 -7.80
N LEU A 219 2.69 -17.76 -7.29
CA LEU A 219 2.81 -17.40 -5.88
C LEU A 219 2.30 -18.52 -4.97
N ALA A 220 1.15 -19.12 -5.30
CA ALA A 220 0.59 -20.22 -4.51
C ALA A 220 1.50 -21.46 -4.53
N GLU A 221 2.10 -21.78 -5.68
CA GLU A 221 3.09 -22.85 -5.86
C GLU A 221 4.39 -22.56 -5.07
N ALA A 222 4.94 -21.36 -5.23
CA ALA A 222 6.27 -20.98 -4.76
C ALA A 222 6.31 -20.48 -3.32
N ALA A 223 5.18 -20.12 -2.69
CA ALA A 223 5.16 -19.52 -1.36
C ALA A 223 5.92 -20.31 -0.29
N PRO A 224 5.84 -21.66 -0.21
CA PRO A 224 6.63 -22.39 0.77
C PRO A 224 8.15 -22.37 0.46
N ALA A 225 8.55 -22.23 -0.81
CA ALA A 225 9.95 -22.10 -1.21
C ALA A 225 10.49 -20.70 -0.93
N LEU A 226 9.68 -19.67 -1.20
CA LEU A 226 9.95 -18.29 -0.82
C LEU A 226 10.11 -18.19 0.70
N ALA A 227 9.23 -18.84 1.48
CA ALA A 227 9.35 -18.87 2.93
C ALA A 227 10.64 -19.56 3.40
N ARG A 228 11.07 -20.66 2.75
CA ARG A 228 12.35 -21.32 3.04
C ARG A 228 13.55 -20.45 2.70
N THR A 229 13.54 -19.81 1.54
CA THR A 229 14.69 -19.07 0.99
C THR A 229 14.85 -17.70 1.64
N LEU A 230 13.75 -16.97 1.89
CA LEU A 230 13.79 -15.56 2.28
C LEU A 230 13.70 -15.34 3.80
N LEU A 231 13.06 -16.25 4.54
CA LEU A 231 12.92 -16.08 5.98
C LEU A 231 14.16 -16.57 6.70
N PRO A 232 14.67 -15.87 7.74
CA PRO A 232 15.70 -16.40 8.61
C PRO A 232 15.20 -17.63 9.40
N GLU A 233 16.11 -18.32 10.10
CA GLU A 233 15.75 -19.48 10.94
C GLU A 233 14.86 -19.11 12.14
N ASP A 234 15.00 -17.89 12.65
CA ASP A 234 14.24 -17.37 13.80
C ASP A 234 12.82 -16.93 13.44
N SER A 235 12.06 -16.51 14.47
CA SER A 235 10.68 -15.98 14.41
C SER A 235 10.44 -15.03 13.23
N ALA A 236 9.98 -15.59 12.12
CA ALA A 236 9.71 -14.89 10.88
C ALA A 236 8.54 -15.53 10.15
N LEU A 237 7.86 -14.74 9.33
CA LEU A 237 6.80 -15.22 8.47
C LEU A 237 6.81 -14.49 7.13
N LEU A 238 6.34 -15.18 6.10
CA LEU A 238 5.95 -14.59 4.82
C LEU A 238 4.43 -14.46 4.84
N ALA A 239 3.91 -13.31 4.41
CA ALA A 239 2.48 -13.07 4.31
C ALA A 239 2.10 -12.55 2.93
N ALA A 240 0.97 -13.02 2.42
CA ALA A 240 0.34 -12.49 1.22
C ALA A 240 -1.17 -12.45 1.41
N ASP A 241 -1.79 -11.38 0.93
CA ASP A 241 -3.24 -11.25 0.84
C ASP A 241 -3.83 -12.37 0.00
N GLU A 242 -5.01 -12.89 0.39
CA GLU A 242 -5.65 -13.98 -0.36
C GLU A 242 -5.89 -13.61 -1.82
N ARG A 243 -6.17 -12.33 -2.11
CA ARG A 243 -6.39 -11.83 -3.48
C ARG A 243 -5.20 -12.02 -4.42
N PHE A 244 -3.97 -12.13 -3.90
CA PHE A 244 -2.79 -12.39 -4.74
C PHE A 244 -2.67 -13.86 -5.14
N LEU A 245 -3.44 -14.77 -4.53
CA LEU A 245 -3.27 -16.21 -4.72
C LEU A 245 -4.34 -16.78 -5.65
N ARG A 246 -3.93 -17.71 -6.51
CA ARG A 246 -4.85 -18.55 -7.29
C ARG A 246 -4.54 -20.03 -7.00
N GLY A 247 -5.37 -20.68 -6.19
CA GLY A 247 -5.25 -22.12 -5.89
C GLY A 247 -4.27 -22.47 -4.75
N CYS A 248 -4.38 -21.81 -3.59
CA CYS A 248 -3.52 -22.11 -2.44
C CYS A 248 -4.10 -23.24 -1.57
N ASP A 249 -3.51 -24.44 -1.66
CA ASP A 249 -3.92 -25.62 -0.89
C ASP A 249 -2.97 -25.90 0.29
N GLY A 250 -3.53 -25.83 1.51
CA GLY A 250 -3.09 -26.58 2.70
C GLY A 250 -1.81 -26.16 3.44
N THR A 251 -0.84 -25.51 2.81
CA THR A 251 0.46 -25.20 3.46
C THR A 251 0.46 -23.88 4.25
N ALA A 252 -0.48 -23.00 3.96
CA ALA A 252 -0.56 -21.68 4.57
C ALA A 252 -1.55 -21.64 5.75
N THR A 253 -1.17 -20.97 6.83
CA THR A 253 -2.13 -20.57 7.86
C THR A 253 -2.95 -19.40 7.33
N ARG A 254 -4.28 -19.50 7.42
CA ARG A 254 -5.18 -18.40 7.09
C ARG A 254 -5.38 -17.50 8.30
N GLU A 255 -5.06 -16.22 8.17
CA GLU A 255 -5.26 -15.22 9.22
C GLU A 255 -6.28 -14.18 8.77
N GLN A 256 -7.15 -13.75 9.70
CA GLN A 256 -8.01 -12.60 9.48
C GLN A 256 -7.20 -11.31 9.64
N ILE A 257 -7.35 -10.38 8.70
CA ILE A 257 -6.75 -9.06 8.81
C ILE A 257 -7.57 -8.27 9.84
N PRO A 258 -6.95 -7.64 10.87
CA PRO A 258 -7.69 -6.94 11.93
C PRO A 258 -8.64 -5.85 11.43
N VAL A 259 -8.24 -5.20 10.34
CA VAL A 259 -9.01 -4.19 9.61
C VAL A 259 -8.95 -4.52 8.12
N PRO A 260 -10.08 -4.88 7.48
CA PRO A 260 -10.11 -5.21 6.07
C PRO A 260 -9.62 -4.06 5.19
N ARG A 261 -8.94 -4.40 4.12
CA ARG A 261 -8.49 -3.45 3.10
C ARG A 261 -9.65 -3.15 2.17
N ARG A 262 -9.70 -1.91 1.66
CA ARG A 262 -10.83 -1.43 0.87
C ARG A 262 -10.36 -0.77 -0.42
N PHE A 263 -11.22 -0.77 -1.42
CA PHE A 263 -10.97 -0.11 -2.69
C PHE A 263 -12.25 0.48 -3.27
N LEU A 264 -12.13 1.44 -4.18
CA LEU A 264 -13.23 2.03 -4.93
C LEU A 264 -12.77 2.13 -6.39
N SER A 265 -13.42 1.37 -7.28
CA SER A 265 -13.13 1.34 -8.71
C SER A 265 -14.38 0.94 -9.48
N ASP A 266 -14.54 1.48 -10.69
CA ASP A 266 -15.65 1.13 -11.58
C ASP A 266 -15.32 -0.10 -12.45
N HIS A 267 -14.04 -0.40 -12.66
CA HIS A 267 -13.57 -1.40 -13.63
C HIS A 267 -12.46 -2.31 -13.12
N LEU A 268 -11.59 -1.85 -12.21
CA LEU A 268 -10.55 -2.70 -11.62
C LEU A 268 -11.13 -3.59 -10.53
N GLN A 269 -10.57 -4.79 -10.40
CA GLN A 269 -10.97 -5.82 -9.46
C GLN A 269 -9.88 -6.01 -8.39
N PRO A 270 -10.20 -6.64 -7.24
CA PRO A 270 -9.24 -6.84 -6.16
C PRO A 270 -7.87 -7.42 -6.55
N PRO A 271 -7.76 -8.39 -7.48
CA PRO A 271 -6.47 -8.93 -7.91
C PRO A 271 -5.61 -7.97 -8.75
N ASP A 272 -6.18 -6.85 -9.24
CA ASP A 272 -5.48 -5.88 -10.09
C ASP A 272 -4.71 -4.83 -9.28
N LEU A 273 -4.98 -4.76 -7.98
CA LEU A 273 -4.48 -3.72 -7.10
C LEU A 273 -3.40 -4.30 -6.18
N ASP A 274 -2.47 -3.47 -5.77
CA ASP A 274 -1.36 -3.84 -4.90
C ASP A 274 -1.02 -2.69 -3.95
N PHE A 275 0.10 -2.78 -3.24
CA PHE A 275 0.47 -1.84 -2.18
C PHE A 275 1.76 -1.08 -2.45
N LEU A 276 2.37 -1.22 -3.62
CA LEU A 276 3.65 -0.57 -3.93
C LEU A 276 3.52 0.95 -3.98
N TYR A 277 2.50 1.44 -4.69
CA TYR A 277 2.23 2.86 -4.87
C TYR A 277 1.38 3.42 -3.71
N SER A 278 1.84 3.23 -2.47
CA SER A 278 1.07 3.57 -1.27
C SER A 278 1.91 4.16 -0.13
N GLU A 279 1.24 4.57 0.94
CA GLU A 279 1.90 5.09 2.13
C GLU A 279 2.74 4.02 2.86
N ILE A 280 2.47 2.73 2.61
CA ILE A 280 3.25 1.62 3.18
C ILE A 280 4.72 1.76 2.76
N VAL A 281 4.97 2.05 1.49
CA VAL A 281 6.32 2.26 0.95
C VAL A 281 6.85 3.63 1.34
N LEU A 282 6.11 4.71 1.09
CA LEU A 282 6.60 6.08 1.30
C LEU A 282 6.96 6.36 2.77
N LEU A 283 6.14 5.84 3.68
CA LEU A 283 6.28 6.05 5.12
C LEU A 283 6.96 4.88 5.85
N ASP A 284 7.39 3.85 5.11
CA ASP A 284 8.16 2.74 5.63
C ASP A 284 7.39 1.95 6.72
N LEU A 285 6.08 1.77 6.50
CA LEU A 285 5.16 1.18 7.46
C LEU A 285 5.11 -0.35 7.35
N LYS A 286 4.59 -0.96 8.40
CA LYS A 286 4.14 -2.35 8.35
C LYS A 286 2.78 -2.45 7.65
N LEU A 287 2.64 -3.46 6.80
CA LEU A 287 1.33 -3.91 6.33
C LEU A 287 0.71 -4.77 7.45
N ASP A 288 -0.29 -4.21 8.12
CA ASP A 288 -1.00 -4.88 9.23
C ASP A 288 -2.04 -5.90 8.74
#